data_AF-A0A1Q5A8D6-F1
#
_entry.id   AF-A0A1Q5A8D6-F1
#
_cell.length_a   1.000
_cell.length_b   1.000
_cell.length_c   1.000
_cell.angle_alpha   90.00
_cell.angle_beta   90.00
_cell.angle_gamma   90.00
#
_symmetry.space_group_name_H-M   'P 1'
#
loop_
_entity.id
_entity.type
_entity.pdbx_description
1 polymer ?
#
loop_
_entity_poly.entity_id
_entity_poly.type
_entity_poly.pdbx_seq_one_letter_code
_entity_poly.pdbx_strand_id
1 'polypeptide(L)'
;MWPEAQPDPAHIIQAPSDHFLEYEAFRQLYERPYLAYARLRTGDARHAAHAVAKAFTILSYRWAEALQSECLAADAWNILNTAVGDADNCGPGGLQRRCHLNTVQADAVRLHHHLRLTLQDTAALLGTDNHTVRAALSSAARTTCPASPCRLHPA
;
A
#
# COMPACT_ATOMS: atom_id res chain seq x y z
N MET A 1 -14.93 -33.91 41.73
CA MET A 1 -14.86 -32.49 42.13
C MET A 1 -13.63 -31.91 41.42
N TRP A 2 -13.83 -31.52 40.17
CA TRP A 2 -12.76 -31.02 39.28
C TRP A 2 -12.83 -29.49 39.33
N PRO A 3 -11.73 -28.76 39.54
CA PRO A 3 -11.74 -27.33 39.29
C PRO A 3 -11.67 -27.13 37.77
N GLU A 4 -12.77 -26.69 37.17
CA GLU A 4 -12.79 -26.15 35.81
C GLU A 4 -11.82 -24.96 35.77
N ALA A 5 -10.66 -25.19 35.17
CA ALA A 5 -9.76 -24.12 34.77
C ALA A 5 -10.51 -23.26 33.75
N GLN A 6 -11.04 -22.13 34.20
CA GLN A 6 -11.62 -21.13 33.29
C GLN A 6 -10.53 -20.68 32.31
N PRO A 7 -10.76 -20.73 31.00
CA PRO A 7 -9.85 -20.12 30.05
C PRO A 7 -9.87 -18.59 30.25
N ASP A 8 -8.68 -18.02 30.32
CA ASP A 8 -8.41 -16.58 30.39
C ASP A 8 -9.13 -15.84 29.24
N PRO A 9 -9.99 -14.83 29.50
CA PRO A 9 -10.76 -14.15 28.46
C PRO A 9 -9.95 -13.16 27.60
N ALA A 10 -8.63 -13.06 27.76
CA ALA A 10 -7.83 -11.98 27.17
C ALA A 10 -7.36 -12.17 25.71
N HIS A 11 -7.94 -13.09 24.93
CA HIS A 11 -7.63 -13.18 23.49
C HIS A 11 -8.81 -13.58 22.62
N ILE A 12 -9.96 -12.93 22.83
CA ILE A 12 -10.95 -12.86 21.76
C ILE A 12 -10.33 -11.96 20.69
N ILE A 13 -9.81 -12.58 19.65
CA ILE A 13 -9.48 -11.93 18.38
C ILE A 13 -10.77 -11.27 17.90
N GLN A 14 -10.98 -10.01 18.27
CA GLN A 14 -12.13 -9.24 17.83
C GLN A 14 -11.96 -8.99 16.33
N ALA A 15 -12.69 -9.77 15.54
CA ALA A 15 -13.09 -9.33 14.22
C ALA A 15 -13.73 -7.93 14.33
N PRO A 16 -13.64 -7.08 13.29
CA PRO A 16 -14.05 -5.68 13.35
C PRO A 16 -15.57 -5.54 13.45
N SER A 17 -16.16 -5.81 14.62
CA SER A 17 -17.60 -5.71 14.84
C SER A 17 -18.05 -4.25 14.99
N ASP A 18 -17.22 -3.42 15.64
CA ASP A 18 -17.62 -2.04 15.97
C ASP A 18 -17.45 -1.04 14.82
N HIS A 19 -16.75 -1.39 13.74
CA HIS A 19 -16.53 -0.51 12.58
C HIS A 19 -16.45 -1.25 11.24
N PHE A 20 -17.23 -2.33 11.10
CA PHE A 20 -17.24 -3.16 9.89
C PHE A 20 -17.61 -2.36 8.64
N LEU A 21 -18.57 -1.43 8.76
CA LEU A 21 -19.09 -0.67 7.64
C LEU A 21 -18.05 0.32 7.09
N GLU A 22 -17.33 1.00 7.98
CA GLU A 22 -16.26 1.93 7.64
C GLU A 22 -15.10 1.20 6.99
N TYR A 23 -14.74 0.02 7.52
CA TYR A 23 -13.72 -0.84 6.91
C TYR A 23 -14.12 -1.28 5.51
N GLU A 24 -15.36 -1.73 5.32
CA GLU A 24 -15.85 -2.21 4.03
C GLU A 24 -15.96 -1.06 3.02
N ALA A 25 -16.41 0.13 3.44
CA ALA A 25 -16.41 1.33 2.60
C ALA A 25 -14.99 1.72 2.18
N PHE A 26 -14.03 1.68 3.12
CA PHE A 26 -12.61 1.92 2.82
C PHE A 26 -12.07 0.90 1.82
N ARG A 27 -12.36 -0.39 2.03
CA ARG A 27 -11.94 -1.47 1.13
C ARG A 27 -12.48 -1.25 -0.28
N GLN A 28 -13.78 -0.95 -0.42
CA GLN A 28 -14.40 -0.69 -1.73
C GLN A 28 -13.78 0.52 -2.44
N LEU A 29 -13.43 1.58 -1.69
CA LEU A 29 -12.82 2.78 -2.25
C LEU A 29 -11.38 2.53 -2.74
N TYR A 30 -10.59 1.78 -1.99
CA TYR A 30 -9.15 1.66 -2.23
C TYR A 30 -8.69 0.35 -2.88
N GLU A 31 -9.53 -0.68 -2.94
CA GLU A 31 -9.15 -2.00 -3.49
C GLU A 31 -8.67 -1.91 -4.94
N ARG A 32 -9.39 -1.19 -5.81
CA ARG A 32 -9.00 -1.01 -7.21
C ARG A 32 -7.68 -0.24 -7.37
N PRO A 33 -7.51 0.96 -6.77
CA PRO A 33 -6.22 1.66 -6.76
C PRO A 33 -5.06 0.81 -6.22
N TYR A 34 -5.28 0.07 -5.14
CA TYR A 34 -4.24 -0.74 -4.48
C TYR A 34 -3.82 -1.92 -5.35
N LEU A 35 -4.77 -2.60 -6.00
CA LEU A 35 -4.46 -3.65 -6.97
C LEU A 35 -3.69 -3.11 -8.17
N ALA A 36 -4.06 -1.94 -8.68
CA ALA A 36 -3.38 -1.34 -9.82
C ALA A 36 -1.94 -0.91 -9.46
N TYR A 37 -1.74 -0.35 -8.26
CA TYR A 37 -0.40 -0.08 -7.72
C TYR A 37 0.42 -1.37 -7.53
N ALA A 38 -0.14 -2.37 -6.86
CA ALA A 38 0.58 -3.61 -6.58
C ALA A 38 0.99 -4.32 -7.88
N ARG A 39 0.13 -4.36 -8.90
CA ARG A 39 0.46 -4.89 -10.24
C ARG A 39 1.59 -4.11 -10.90
N LEU A 40 1.61 -2.79 -10.74
CA LEU A 40 2.68 -1.95 -11.25
C LEU A 40 4.01 -2.24 -10.55
N ARG A 41 4.01 -2.62 -9.28
CA ARG A 41 5.23 -2.91 -8.53
C ARG A 41 5.75 -4.32 -8.77
N THR A 42 4.87 -5.32 -8.66
CA THR A 42 5.24 -6.75 -8.75
C THR A 42 5.37 -7.25 -10.19
N GLY A 43 4.73 -6.59 -11.16
CA GLY A 43 4.63 -7.09 -12.54
C GLY A 43 3.77 -8.36 -12.70
N ASP A 44 3.23 -8.89 -11.61
CA ASP A 44 2.47 -10.15 -11.56
C ASP A 44 1.12 -9.93 -10.86
N ALA A 45 0.03 -10.30 -11.55
CA ALA A 45 -1.32 -10.11 -11.07
C ALA A 45 -1.69 -10.96 -9.85
N ARG A 46 -1.13 -12.16 -9.70
CA ARG A 46 -1.33 -13.04 -8.55
C ARG A 46 -0.55 -12.52 -7.33
N HIS A 47 0.71 -12.14 -7.50
CA HIS A 47 1.48 -11.53 -6.41
C HIS A 47 0.85 -10.21 -5.96
N ALA A 48 0.37 -9.40 -6.90
CA ALA A 48 -0.34 -8.16 -6.58
C ALA A 48 -1.62 -8.41 -5.77
N ALA A 49 -2.45 -9.38 -6.18
CA ALA A 49 -3.66 -9.73 -5.45
C ALA A 49 -3.34 -10.26 -4.05
N HIS A 50 -2.30 -11.08 -3.91
CA HIS A 50 -1.86 -11.59 -2.62
C HIS A 50 -1.35 -10.49 -1.68
N ALA A 51 -0.53 -9.55 -2.19
CA ALA A 51 -0.03 -8.42 -1.41
C ALA A 51 -1.17 -7.51 -0.93
N VAL A 52 -2.15 -7.22 -1.79
CA VAL A 52 -3.32 -6.40 -1.43
C VAL A 52 -4.21 -7.13 -0.41
N ALA A 53 -4.44 -8.43 -0.59
CA ALA A 53 -5.20 -9.23 0.38
C ALA A 53 -4.50 -9.25 1.74
N LYS A 54 -3.18 -9.49 1.78
CA LYS A 54 -2.37 -9.43 3.00
C LYS A 54 -2.47 -8.06 3.67
N ALA A 55 -2.41 -6.97 2.90
CA ALA A 55 -2.53 -5.62 3.42
C ALA A 55 -3.90 -5.35 4.06
N PHE A 56 -4.99 -5.73 3.39
CA PHE A 56 -6.33 -5.60 3.95
C PHE A 56 -6.56 -6.49 5.17
N THR A 57 -6.02 -7.70 5.19
CA THR A 57 -6.06 -8.56 6.36
C THR A 57 -5.37 -7.91 7.56
N ILE A 58 -4.15 -7.37 7.39
CA ILE A 58 -3.44 -6.65 8.45
C ILE A 58 -4.23 -5.42 8.91
N LEU A 59 -4.76 -4.64 7.96
CA LEU A 59 -5.55 -3.45 8.25
C LEU A 59 -6.84 -3.78 9.02
N SER A 60 -7.50 -4.91 8.70
CA SER A 60 -8.72 -5.33 9.38
C SER A 60 -8.50 -5.65 10.86
N TYR A 61 -7.35 -6.24 11.22
CA TYR A 61 -6.99 -6.51 12.61
C TYR A 61 -6.68 -5.24 13.40
N ARG A 62 -6.20 -4.19 12.72
CA ARG A 62 -5.76 -2.94 13.34
C ARG A 62 -6.72 -1.78 13.06
N TRP A 63 -7.93 -2.09 12.60
CA TRP A 63 -8.83 -1.08 12.06
C TRP A 63 -9.22 -0.02 13.09
N ALA A 64 -9.50 -0.44 14.33
CA ALA A 64 -9.80 0.48 15.42
C ALA A 64 -8.64 1.45 15.74
N GLU A 65 -7.40 0.97 15.70
CA GLU A 65 -6.20 1.82 15.86
C GLU A 65 -6.05 2.78 14.67
N ALA A 66 -6.27 2.27 13.45
CA ALA A 66 -6.10 3.04 12.22
C ALA A 66 -7.12 4.19 12.11
N LEU A 67 -8.33 4.02 12.65
CA LEU A 67 -9.33 5.09 12.76
C LEU A 67 -8.94 6.21 13.74
N GLN A 68 -8.10 5.91 14.73
CA GLN A 68 -7.56 6.88 15.69
C GLN A 68 -6.29 7.58 15.19
N SER A 69 -5.72 7.11 14.06
CA SER A 69 -4.53 7.69 13.47
C SER A 69 -4.81 9.06 12.85
N GLU A 70 -3.80 9.93 12.86
CA GLU A 70 -3.84 11.24 12.21
C GLU A 70 -4.07 11.12 10.69
N CYS A 71 -3.70 10.00 10.07
CA CYS A 71 -3.92 9.75 8.65
C CYS A 71 -4.09 8.26 8.32
N LEU A 72 -5.33 7.77 8.36
CA LEU A 72 -5.72 6.41 8.00
C LEU A 72 -5.18 5.95 6.62
N ALA A 73 -5.23 6.84 5.62
CA ALA A 73 -4.79 6.53 4.26
C ALA A 73 -3.28 6.25 4.19
N ALA A 74 -2.47 7.03 4.92
CA ALA A 74 -1.03 6.85 5.01
C ALA A 74 -0.65 5.50 5.65
N ASP A 75 -1.34 5.14 6.74
CA ASP A 75 -1.09 3.87 7.43
C ASP A 75 -1.45 2.68 6.56
N ALA A 76 -2.61 2.73 5.91
CA ALA A 76 -3.03 1.71 4.96
C ALA A 76 -2.05 1.59 3.78
N TRP A 77 -1.53 2.71 3.29
CA TRP A 77 -0.52 2.74 2.24
C TRP A 77 0.81 2.12 2.68
N ASN A 78 1.29 2.43 3.89
CA ASN A 78 2.52 1.85 4.43
C ASN A 78 2.41 0.33 4.61
N ILE A 79 1.26 -0.16 5.07
CA ILE A 79 0.95 -1.59 5.17
C ILE A 79 1.00 -2.23 3.77
N LEU A 80 0.37 -1.60 2.78
CA LEU A 80 0.39 -2.08 1.39
C LEU A 80 1.81 -2.09 0.82
N ASN A 81 2.57 -1.01 0.98
CA ASN A 81 3.91 -0.89 0.42
C ASN A 81 4.88 -1.92 1.01
N THR A 82 4.73 -2.22 2.30
CA THR A 82 5.46 -3.30 2.97
C THR A 82 5.07 -4.66 2.39
N ALA A 83 3.77 -4.95 2.25
CA ALA A 83 3.29 -6.21 1.70
C ALA A 83 3.72 -6.43 0.23
N VAL A 84 3.80 -5.36 -0.56
CA VAL A 84 4.28 -5.38 -1.94
C VAL A 84 5.81 -5.50 -1.99
N GLY A 85 6.55 -4.82 -1.11
CA GLY A 85 8.00 -4.93 -1.01
C GLY A 85 8.49 -6.32 -0.60
N ASP A 86 7.75 -7.00 0.28
CA ASP A 86 7.99 -8.40 0.62
C ASP A 86 7.84 -9.32 -0.61
N ALA A 87 6.87 -9.03 -1.48
CA ALA A 87 6.61 -9.79 -2.70
C ALA A 87 7.61 -9.50 -3.82
N ASP A 88 8.19 -8.29 -3.86
CA ASP A 88 9.21 -7.87 -4.82
C ASP A 88 10.59 -8.53 -4.59
N ASN A 89 10.86 -9.05 -3.39
CA ASN A 89 12.16 -9.66 -3.05
C ASN A 89 12.42 -11.04 -3.71
N CYS A 90 11.47 -11.58 -4.48
CA CYS A 90 11.66 -12.81 -5.24
C CYS A 90 12.21 -12.55 -6.66
N GLY A 91 13.46 -12.10 -6.76
CA GLY A 91 14.19 -12.07 -8.03
C GLY A 91 15.62 -11.53 -7.93
N PRO A 92 16.67 -12.30 -8.29
CA PRO A 92 18.03 -11.79 -8.38
C PRO A 92 18.17 -11.00 -9.69
N GLY A 93 17.83 -9.71 -9.67
CA GLY A 93 17.98 -8.90 -10.88
C GLY A 93 17.18 -7.60 -10.89
N GLY A 94 17.12 -6.89 -9.76
CA GLY A 94 16.58 -5.54 -9.77
C GLY A 94 17.53 -4.62 -10.52
N LEU A 95 17.19 -4.28 -11.77
CA LEU A 95 17.73 -3.13 -12.51
C LEU A 95 17.44 -1.86 -11.71
N GLN A 96 18.21 -1.64 -10.65
CA GLN A 96 18.16 -0.43 -9.86
C GLN A 96 18.68 0.73 -10.71
N ARG A 97 17.75 1.65 -10.94
CA ARG A 97 17.96 3.11 -11.00
C ARG A 97 18.73 3.66 -12.20
N ARG A 98 17.98 4.05 -13.24
CA ARG A 98 18.28 5.28 -14.00
C ARG A 98 17.65 6.54 -13.42
N CYS A 99 17.12 6.47 -12.20
CA CYS A 99 16.40 7.57 -11.58
C CYS A 99 16.88 7.76 -10.14
N HIS A 100 17.39 8.95 -9.82
CA HIS A 100 17.83 9.34 -8.48
C HIS A 100 16.66 9.58 -7.50
N LEU A 101 15.45 9.13 -7.83
CA LEU A 101 14.28 9.28 -6.99
C LEU A 101 14.36 8.30 -5.82
N ASN A 102 14.05 8.79 -4.63
CA ASN A 102 13.80 7.90 -3.49
C ASN A 102 12.48 7.14 -3.71
N THR A 103 12.22 6.11 -2.89
CA THR A 103 11.04 5.25 -3.04
C THR A 103 9.74 6.05 -3.02
N VAL A 104 9.60 7.01 -2.10
CA VAL A 104 8.41 7.86 -1.96
C VAL A 104 8.18 8.73 -3.21
N GLN A 105 9.24 9.30 -3.77
CA GLN A 105 9.17 10.09 -4.99
C GLN A 105 8.83 9.24 -6.22
N ALA A 106 9.40 8.03 -6.31
CA ALA A 106 9.07 7.09 -7.37
C ALA A 106 7.60 6.66 -7.30
N ASP A 107 7.08 6.43 -6.10
CA ASP A 107 5.68 6.07 -5.86
C ASP A 107 4.74 7.25 -6.18
N ALA A 108 5.09 8.48 -5.78
CA ALA A 108 4.34 9.69 -6.14
C ALA A 108 4.20 9.87 -7.66
N VAL A 109 5.29 9.67 -8.39
CA VAL A 109 5.32 9.75 -9.86
C VAL A 109 4.45 8.65 -10.47
N ARG A 110 4.53 7.43 -9.94
CA ARG A 110 3.73 6.29 -10.42
C ARG A 110 2.24 6.49 -10.18
N LEU A 111 1.85 6.88 -8.96
CA LEU A 111 0.47 7.14 -8.58
C LEU A 111 -0.15 8.25 -9.45
N HIS A 112 0.56 9.35 -9.64
CA HIS A 112 0.06 10.47 -10.42
C HIS A 112 -0.02 10.15 -11.93
N HIS A 113 1.01 9.53 -12.51
CA HIS A 113 1.02 9.27 -13.96
C HIS A 113 0.25 8.03 -14.39
N HIS A 114 0.35 6.93 -13.63
CA HIS A 114 -0.26 5.66 -14.02
C HIS A 114 -1.67 5.46 -13.45
N LEU A 115 -1.96 6.00 -12.26
CA LEU A 115 -3.30 5.92 -11.66
C LEU A 115 -4.10 7.21 -11.81
N ARG A 116 -3.51 8.26 -12.42
CA ARG A 116 -4.14 9.56 -12.66
C ARG A 116 -4.74 10.20 -11.40
N LEU A 117 -4.17 9.88 -10.23
CA LEU A 117 -4.58 10.48 -8.97
C LEU A 117 -4.22 11.98 -8.97
N THR A 118 -5.05 12.80 -8.35
CA THR A 118 -4.72 14.22 -8.17
C THR A 118 -3.50 14.37 -7.26
N LEU A 119 -2.88 15.55 -7.25
CA LEU A 119 -1.78 15.83 -6.31
C LEU A 119 -2.23 15.62 -4.85
N GLN A 120 -3.45 16.05 -4.54
CA GLN A 120 -4.05 15.93 -3.22
C GLN A 120 -4.31 14.47 -2.85
N ASP A 121 -4.88 13.68 -3.74
CA ASP A 121 -5.13 12.26 -3.47
C ASP A 121 -3.83 11.47 -3.35
N THR A 122 -2.82 11.82 -4.15
CA THR A 122 -1.48 11.23 -4.06
C THR A 122 -0.81 11.58 -2.73
N ALA A 123 -0.91 12.84 -2.30
CA ALA A 123 -0.34 13.32 -1.04
C ALA A 123 -1.03 12.64 0.16
N ALA A 124 -2.36 12.62 0.15
CA ALA A 124 -3.17 11.95 1.17
C ALA A 124 -2.86 10.45 1.25
N LEU A 125 -2.68 9.79 0.10
CA LEU A 125 -2.37 8.36 0.05
C LEU A 125 -0.96 8.06 0.58
N LEU A 126 0.03 8.90 0.23
CA LEU A 126 1.41 8.72 0.68
C LEU A 126 1.65 9.20 2.13
N GLY A 127 0.67 9.83 2.77
CA GLY A 127 0.87 10.48 4.07
C GLY A 127 1.86 11.64 4.02
N THR A 128 1.89 12.35 2.89
CA THR A 128 2.81 13.47 2.67
C THR A 128 2.04 14.71 2.23
N ASP A 129 2.76 15.82 2.03
CA ASP A 129 2.19 17.08 1.58
C ASP A 129 2.24 17.24 0.05
N ASN A 130 1.39 18.13 -0.48
CA ASN A 130 1.29 18.41 -1.91
C ASN A 130 2.60 18.94 -2.52
N HIS A 131 3.43 19.67 -1.76
CA HIS A 131 4.71 20.18 -2.26
C HIS A 131 5.70 19.04 -2.48
N THR A 132 5.73 18.05 -1.58
CA THR A 132 6.55 16.84 -1.75
C THR A 132 6.17 16.09 -3.03
N VAL A 133 4.88 15.91 -3.30
CA VAL A 133 4.40 15.28 -4.55
C VAL A 133 4.80 16.11 -5.78
N ARG A 134 4.61 17.43 -5.77
CA ARG A 134 5.00 18.32 -6.89
C ARG A 134 6.51 18.32 -7.13
N ALA A 135 7.31 18.28 -6.08
CA ALA A 135 8.77 18.22 -6.17
C ALA A 135 9.24 16.89 -6.79
N ALA A 136 8.59 15.77 -6.43
CA ALA A 136 8.84 14.46 -7.03
C ALA A 136 8.55 14.47 -8.54
N LEU A 137 7.38 15.00 -8.94
CA LEU A 137 6.97 15.09 -10.35
C LEU A 137 7.88 15.99 -11.16
N SER A 138 8.24 17.16 -10.61
CA SER A 138 9.17 18.10 -11.26
C SER A 138 10.56 17.47 -11.47
N SER A 139 11.01 16.65 -10.52
CA SER A 139 12.29 15.97 -10.61
C SER A 139 12.28 14.83 -11.63
N ALA A 140 11.17 14.09 -11.72
CA ALA A 140 10.98 13.06 -12.75
C ALA A 140 10.92 13.66 -14.17
N ALA A 141 10.20 14.78 -14.34
CA ALA A 141 10.11 15.48 -15.62
C ALA A 141 11.48 15.99 -16.10
N ARG A 142 12.31 16.51 -15.19
CA ARG A 142 13.67 16.99 -15.49
C ARG A 142 14.64 15.88 -15.85
N THR A 143 14.43 14.68 -15.34
CA THR A 143 15.33 13.52 -15.55
C THR A 143 14.86 12.60 -16.66
N THR A 144 13.75 12.93 -17.35
CA THR A 144 13.12 12.07 -18.37
C THR A 144 12.93 10.65 -17.86
N CYS A 145 12.63 10.50 -16.57
CA CYS A 145 12.45 9.21 -15.93
C CYS A 145 10.98 8.80 -16.06
N PRO A 146 10.59 7.92 -16.99
CA PRO A 146 9.34 7.21 -16.84
C PRO A 146 9.58 6.27 -15.66
N ALA A 147 8.88 6.45 -14.55
CA ALA A 147 8.91 5.50 -13.42
C ALA A 147 8.24 4.17 -13.83
N SER A 148 8.75 3.55 -14.90
CA SER A 148 8.22 2.38 -15.55
C SER A 148 8.37 1.18 -14.61
N PRO A 149 7.38 0.28 -14.59
CA PRO A 149 7.50 -0.98 -13.88
C PRO A 149 8.59 -1.84 -14.53
N CYS A 150 9.23 -2.71 -13.73
CA CYS A 150 10.05 -3.78 -14.26
C CYS A 150 9.18 -4.64 -15.19
N ARG A 151 9.42 -4.56 -16.50
CA ARG A 151 8.84 -5.53 -17.43
C ARG A 151 9.64 -6.82 -17.29
N LEU A 152 9.13 -7.78 -16.52
CA LEU A 152 9.59 -9.15 -16.64
C LEU A 152 9.26 -9.62 -18.05
N HIS A 153 10.30 -9.88 -18.84
CA HIS A 153 10.19 -10.53 -20.14
C HIS A 153 9.86 -12.01 -19.88
N PRO A 154 8.80 -12.59 -20.47
CA PRO A 154 8.64 -14.03 -20.42
C PRO A 154 9.74 -14.66 -21.27
N ALA A 155 10.48 -15.59 -20.69
CA ALA A 155 11.33 -16.53 -21.43
C ALA A 155 10.48 -17.62 -22.08
#